data_AF-A0AAE1KA70-F1
#
_entry.id   AF-A0AAE1KA70-F1
#
_cell.length_a   1.000
_cell.length_b   1.000
_cell.length_c   1.000
_cell.angle_alpha   90.00
_cell.angle_beta   90.00
_cell.angle_gamma   90.00
#
_symmetry.space_group_name_H-M   'P 1'
#
loop_
_entity.id
_entity.type
_entity.pdbx_description
1 polymer ?
#
loop_
_entity_poly.entity_id
_entity_poly.type
_entity_poly.pdbx_seq_one_letter_code
_entity_poly.pdbx_strand_id
1 'polypeptide(L)'
;MAPPSLSKSSPDFTTHVNGFNPSPFHIKGPNLLVNDHVVLSDVPENVTATPCSYSSTTESLPTTGCFIGFDAAVASSRHVVPIGKLKNIRFMTIFRFKVWWTTHWIGSNGRELETETQIIILDKSNSGHQYVLILPILEGQFRASIQPGQDDNIDVCIENGSSQVKGNSYCSVVYLHVSEDPFSLVKEAIKIVRAHLNTFNLLDEKTPLGIIEKFG
;
A
#
# COMPACT_ATOMS: atom_id res chain seq x y z
N MET A 1 -6.92 32.36 -29.42
CA MET A 1 -7.20 30.98 -29.84
C MET A 1 -7.00 30.07 -28.64
N ALA A 2 -8.06 29.43 -28.14
CA ALA A 2 -7.95 28.43 -27.09
C ALA A 2 -7.35 27.13 -27.66
N PRO A 3 -6.55 26.37 -26.90
CA PRO A 3 -6.04 25.10 -27.38
C PRO A 3 -7.17 24.05 -27.44
N PRO A 4 -7.14 23.14 -28.42
CA PRO A 4 -8.18 22.14 -28.61
C PRO A 4 -8.18 21.10 -27.49
N SER A 5 -9.37 20.79 -26.97
CA SER A 5 -9.62 19.73 -25.99
C SER A 5 -9.45 18.36 -26.65
N LEU A 6 -8.39 17.63 -26.27
CA LEU A 6 -8.21 16.23 -26.64
C LEU A 6 -8.84 15.34 -25.56
N SER A 7 -10.13 15.05 -25.69
CA SER A 7 -10.77 13.96 -24.97
C SER A 7 -10.40 12.62 -25.64
N LYS A 8 -9.27 12.04 -25.25
CA LYS A 8 -9.02 10.61 -25.48
C LYS A 8 -9.53 9.86 -24.26
N SER A 9 -10.65 9.17 -24.42
CA SER A 9 -11.11 8.15 -23.47
C SER A 9 -10.13 6.98 -23.51
N SER A 10 -9.23 6.92 -22.54
CA SER A 10 -8.50 5.68 -22.24
C SER A 10 -9.51 4.61 -21.77
N PRO A 11 -9.39 3.35 -22.20
CA PRO A 11 -10.24 2.30 -21.66
C PRO A 11 -9.93 2.13 -20.16
N ASP A 12 -10.94 2.32 -19.32
CA ASP A 12 -10.83 2.03 -17.87
C ASP A 12 -10.58 0.52 -17.70
N PHE A 13 -9.35 0.16 -17.34
CA PHE A 13 -8.95 -1.23 -17.07
C PHE A 13 -9.34 -1.70 -15.65
N THR A 14 -10.02 -0.87 -14.86
CA THR A 14 -10.43 -1.22 -13.49
C THR A 14 -11.94 -1.06 -13.33
N THR A 15 -12.63 -2.16 -13.03
CA THR A 15 -14.08 -2.16 -12.78
C THR A 15 -14.37 -2.16 -11.28
N HIS A 16 -15.41 -1.45 -10.88
CA HIS A 16 -15.98 -1.56 -9.53
C HIS A 16 -16.74 -2.88 -9.43
N VAL A 17 -16.34 -3.76 -8.53
CA VAL A 17 -16.98 -5.07 -8.37
C VAL A 17 -18.26 -4.93 -7.55
N ASN A 18 -19.42 -5.16 -8.18
CA ASN A 18 -20.71 -5.29 -7.48
C ASN A 18 -20.92 -6.76 -7.08
N GLY A 19 -20.61 -7.13 -5.84
CA GLY A 19 -20.84 -8.47 -5.30
C GLY A 19 -19.94 -8.80 -4.10
N PHE A 20 -20.30 -9.84 -3.34
CA PHE A 20 -19.47 -10.35 -2.24
C PHE A 20 -18.26 -11.07 -2.83
N ASN A 21 -17.13 -10.39 -2.92
CA ASN A 21 -15.89 -10.98 -3.42
C ASN A 21 -14.94 -11.15 -2.22
N PRO A 22 -14.66 -12.39 -1.76
CA PRO A 22 -13.85 -12.62 -0.58
C PRO A 22 -12.43 -12.10 -0.85
N SER A 23 -12.01 -11.10 -0.07
CA SER A 23 -10.60 -10.67 -0.08
C SER A 23 -9.74 -11.83 0.45
N PRO A 24 -8.55 -12.09 -0.14
CA PRO A 24 -7.59 -13.04 0.40
C PRO A 24 -7.08 -12.57 1.76
N PHE A 25 -7.22 -11.27 2.07
CA PHE A 25 -6.83 -10.68 3.33
C PHE A 25 -7.99 -10.63 4.32
N HIS A 26 -7.73 -11.02 5.56
CA HIS A 26 -8.66 -10.81 6.66
C HIS A 26 -7.93 -10.78 8.01
N ILE A 27 -8.52 -10.10 8.98
CA ILE A 27 -8.04 -10.12 10.37
C ILE A 27 -8.81 -11.20 11.13
N LYS A 28 -8.10 -12.12 11.79
CA LYS A 28 -8.67 -13.18 12.64
C LYS A 28 -7.96 -13.17 13.99
N GLY A 29 -8.67 -12.70 15.02
CA GLY A 29 -8.05 -12.40 16.32
C GLY A 29 -6.95 -11.34 16.14
N PRO A 30 -5.75 -11.54 16.70
CA PRO A 30 -4.65 -10.58 16.59
C PRO A 30 -3.84 -10.74 15.29
N ASN A 31 -4.29 -11.54 14.32
CA ASN A 31 -3.49 -11.85 13.13
C ASN A 31 -4.15 -11.29 11.87
N LEU A 32 -3.35 -10.63 11.04
CA LEU A 32 -3.67 -10.34 9.64
C LEU A 32 -3.17 -11.50 8.79
N LEU A 33 -4.09 -12.15 8.08
CA LEU A 33 -3.81 -13.30 7.23
C LEU A 33 -3.99 -12.95 5.76
N VAL A 34 -3.25 -13.64 4.89
CA VAL A 34 -3.49 -13.73 3.44
C VAL A 34 -3.61 -15.21 3.08
N ASN A 35 -4.71 -15.64 2.46
CA ASN A 35 -4.93 -17.06 2.12
C ASN A 35 -4.62 -18.03 3.30
N ASP A 36 -5.14 -17.72 4.50
CA ASP A 36 -4.92 -18.46 5.75
C ASP A 36 -3.50 -18.44 6.32
N HIS A 37 -2.62 -17.60 5.75
CA HIS A 37 -1.24 -17.46 6.19
C HIS A 37 -1.01 -16.12 6.90
N VAL A 38 -0.41 -16.16 8.09
CA VAL A 38 -0.14 -14.96 8.89
C VAL A 38 0.92 -14.10 8.21
N VAL A 39 0.57 -12.83 7.98
CA VAL A 39 1.46 -11.78 7.43
C VAL A 39 1.92 -10.84 8.54
N LEU A 40 0.99 -10.40 9.39
CA LEU A 40 1.29 -9.63 10.59
C LEU A 40 0.58 -10.30 11.79
N SER A 41 1.29 -10.44 12.89
CA SER A 41 0.72 -10.86 14.18
C SER A 41 0.56 -9.66 15.12
N ASP A 42 -0.10 -9.84 16.26
CA ASP A 42 -0.32 -8.80 17.27
C ASP A 42 -0.89 -7.48 16.67
N VAL A 43 -1.81 -7.61 15.70
CA VAL A 43 -2.51 -6.48 15.08
C VAL A 43 -3.42 -5.82 16.13
N PRO A 44 -3.26 -4.50 16.39
CA PRO A 44 -4.08 -3.79 17.36
C PRO A 44 -5.58 -3.76 17.00
N GLU A 45 -6.46 -3.71 18.01
CA GLU A 45 -7.92 -3.74 17.81
C GLU A 45 -8.47 -2.52 17.06
N ASN A 46 -7.77 -1.39 17.09
CA ASN A 46 -8.14 -0.17 16.39
C ASN A 46 -7.70 -0.17 14.91
N VAL A 47 -7.07 -1.24 14.42
CA VAL A 47 -6.68 -1.42 13.02
C VAL A 47 -7.79 -2.18 12.29
N THR A 48 -8.17 -1.67 11.12
CA THR A 48 -9.23 -2.25 10.29
C THR A 48 -8.68 -2.71 8.95
N ALA A 49 -9.24 -3.79 8.41
CA ALA A 49 -8.95 -4.27 7.06
C ALA A 49 -10.24 -4.23 6.23
N THR A 50 -10.22 -3.43 5.15
CA THR A 50 -11.34 -3.26 4.23
C THR A 50 -11.03 -3.94 2.89
N PRO A 51 -11.82 -4.93 2.44
CA PRO A 51 -11.66 -5.53 1.12
C PRO A 51 -11.58 -4.50 0.00
N CYS A 52 -10.71 -4.72 -0.98
CA CYS A 52 -10.60 -3.85 -2.14
C CYS A 52 -11.75 -4.09 -3.13
N SER A 53 -12.53 -3.06 -3.47
CA SER A 53 -13.63 -3.17 -4.45
C SER A 53 -13.19 -3.02 -5.91
N TYR A 54 -11.92 -2.74 -6.17
CA TYR A 54 -11.35 -2.59 -7.51
C TYR A 54 -10.70 -3.89 -7.98
N SER A 55 -10.95 -4.28 -9.22
CA SER A 55 -10.26 -5.37 -9.92
C SER A 55 -9.42 -4.84 -11.07
N SER A 56 -8.24 -5.42 -11.31
CA SER A 56 -7.38 -5.09 -12.46
C SER A 56 -7.75 -5.87 -13.73
N THR A 57 -8.67 -6.84 -13.63
CA THR A 57 -9.06 -7.72 -14.75
C THR A 57 -10.55 -7.63 -15.08
N THR A 58 -10.86 -7.69 -16.38
CA THR A 58 -12.22 -7.70 -16.96
C THR A 58 -12.99 -8.99 -16.68
N GLU A 59 -12.40 -9.97 -16.00
CA GLU A 59 -13.08 -11.18 -15.54
C GLU A 59 -13.20 -11.20 -14.02
N SER A 60 -14.28 -11.83 -13.55
CA SER A 60 -14.73 -11.96 -12.16
C SER A 60 -13.78 -12.77 -11.27
N LEU A 61 -12.51 -12.37 -11.21
CA LEU A 61 -11.51 -12.93 -10.31
C LEU A 61 -11.67 -12.36 -8.89
N PRO A 62 -11.22 -13.10 -7.86
CA PRO A 62 -11.20 -12.61 -6.50
C PRO A 62 -10.36 -11.34 -6.38
N THR A 63 -10.79 -10.43 -5.49
CA THR A 63 -10.07 -9.18 -5.23
C THR A 63 -8.68 -9.53 -4.73
N THR A 64 -7.62 -8.93 -5.26
CA THR A 64 -6.24 -9.33 -4.92
C THR A 64 -5.64 -8.50 -3.78
N GLY A 65 -6.45 -7.69 -3.09
CA GLY A 65 -5.95 -6.75 -2.10
C GLY A 65 -6.96 -6.33 -1.04
N CYS A 66 -6.47 -5.55 -0.08
CA CYS A 66 -7.28 -4.89 0.94
C CYS A 66 -6.61 -3.57 1.36
N PHE A 67 -7.39 -2.72 2.02
CA PHE A 67 -6.93 -1.47 2.62
C PHE A 67 -6.87 -1.62 4.12
N ILE A 68 -5.76 -1.18 4.71
CA ILE A 68 -5.59 -1.09 6.16
C ILE A 68 -5.82 0.36 6.58
N GLY A 69 -6.64 0.52 7.60
CA GLY A 69 -6.96 1.78 8.26
C GLY A 69 -6.79 1.68 9.78
N PHE A 70 -6.93 2.79 10.47
CA PHE A 70 -6.99 2.81 11.93
C PHE A 70 -7.70 4.05 12.48
N ASP A 71 -8.19 3.93 13.71
CA ASP A 71 -8.71 5.05 14.51
C ASP A 71 -7.72 5.43 15.63
N ALA A 72 -7.58 6.73 15.86
CA ALA A 72 -6.79 7.32 16.94
C ALA A 72 -7.70 8.04 17.94
N ALA A 73 -7.33 8.01 19.22
CA ALA A 73 -8.12 8.63 20.28
C ALA A 73 -8.18 10.17 20.19
N VAL A 74 -7.16 10.80 19.62
CA VAL A 74 -7.02 12.27 19.58
C VAL A 74 -6.71 12.71 18.16
N ALA A 75 -7.28 13.83 17.70
CA ALA A 75 -6.95 14.41 16.41
C ALA A 75 -5.57 15.07 16.40
N SER A 76 -4.76 14.71 15.40
CA SER A 76 -3.39 15.22 15.22
C SER A 76 -3.09 15.44 13.74
N SER A 77 -2.10 16.29 13.47
CA SER A 77 -1.49 16.44 12.13
C SER A 77 -0.47 15.33 11.83
N ARG A 78 -0.11 14.53 12.84
CA ARG A 78 0.81 13.41 12.75
C ARG A 78 0.44 12.30 13.73
N HIS A 79 0.37 11.07 13.25
CA HIS A 79 0.26 9.84 14.06
C HIS A 79 1.36 8.87 13.68
N VAL A 80 1.84 8.11 14.66
CA VAL A 80 2.69 6.93 14.46
C VAL A 80 2.03 5.81 15.25
N VAL A 81 1.52 4.81 14.55
CA VAL A 81 0.77 3.71 15.17
C VAL A 81 1.27 2.37 14.67
N PRO A 82 1.38 1.35 15.54
CA PRO A 82 1.67 0.00 15.10
C PRO A 82 0.49 -0.57 14.31
N ILE A 83 0.76 -1.33 13.26
CA ILE A 83 -0.26 -2.10 12.53
C ILE A 83 -0.08 -3.62 12.65
N GLY A 84 0.89 -4.05 13.45
CA GLY A 84 1.20 -5.46 13.73
C GLY A 84 2.69 -5.77 13.60
N LYS A 85 3.08 -6.95 14.07
CA LYS A 85 4.43 -7.47 14.06
C LYS A 85 4.75 -8.24 12.80
N LEU A 86 5.87 -7.90 12.18
CA LEU A 86 6.45 -8.65 11.07
C LEU A 86 7.62 -9.48 11.62
N LYS A 87 7.50 -10.81 11.58
CA LYS A 87 8.53 -11.71 12.15
C LYS A 87 8.79 -12.90 11.23
N ASN A 88 10.08 -13.19 11.03
CA ASN A 88 10.56 -14.35 10.27
C ASN A 88 9.97 -14.47 8.85
N ILE A 89 9.67 -13.34 8.19
CA ILE A 89 9.23 -13.29 6.80
C ILE A 89 10.23 -12.42 6.05
N ARG A 90 10.99 -13.03 5.12
CA ARG A 90 11.96 -12.30 4.31
C ARG A 90 11.26 -11.21 3.51
N PHE A 91 11.88 -10.05 3.40
CA PHE A 91 11.35 -8.94 2.64
C PHE A 91 12.45 -8.15 1.94
N MET A 92 12.05 -7.40 0.92
CA MET A 92 12.78 -6.25 0.39
C MET A 92 11.92 -5.00 0.61
N THR A 93 12.54 -3.88 0.97
CA THR A 93 11.88 -2.58 1.06
C THR A 93 12.50 -1.57 0.13
N ILE A 94 11.76 -0.48 -0.12
CA ILE A 94 12.30 0.76 -0.67
C ILE A 94 11.98 1.87 0.33
N PHE A 95 13.00 2.56 0.81
CA PHE A 95 12.88 3.64 1.78
C PHE A 95 13.62 4.89 1.32
N ARG A 96 13.20 6.05 1.82
CA ARG A 96 13.79 7.34 1.46
C ARG A 96 14.74 7.82 2.55
N PHE A 97 16.04 7.80 2.26
CA PHE A 97 17.08 8.27 3.19
C PHE A 97 17.47 9.75 2.98
N LYS A 98 17.13 10.34 1.82
CA LYS A 98 17.24 11.78 1.54
C LYS A 98 16.07 12.21 0.66
N VAL A 99 15.71 13.50 0.68
CA VAL A 99 14.53 14.08 -0.01
C VAL A 99 14.30 13.55 -1.44
N TRP A 100 15.36 13.35 -2.21
CA TRP A 100 15.31 12.91 -3.62
C TRP A 100 15.86 11.51 -3.87
N TRP A 101 16.20 10.77 -2.81
CA TRP A 101 16.92 9.49 -2.93
C TRP A 101 16.22 8.38 -2.15
N THR A 102 15.96 7.28 -2.85
CA THR A 102 15.56 6.02 -2.27
C THR A 102 16.66 4.98 -2.44
N THR A 103 16.70 4.01 -1.55
CA THR A 103 17.49 2.78 -1.71
C THR A 103 16.67 1.59 -1.21
N HIS A 104 17.15 0.39 -1.45
CA HIS A 104 16.52 -0.83 -0.96
C HIS A 104 17.18 -1.32 0.34
N TRP A 105 16.42 -2.07 1.12
CA TRP A 105 16.91 -2.84 2.26
C TRP A 105 16.30 -4.24 2.24
N ILE A 106 17.01 -5.24 2.76
CA ILE A 106 16.50 -6.61 2.91
C ILE A 106 16.55 -7.00 4.38
N GLY A 107 15.53 -7.71 4.84
CA GLY A 107 15.43 -8.13 6.23
C GLY A 107 14.40 -9.23 6.41
N SER A 108 14.12 -9.59 7.66
CA SER A 108 13.11 -10.60 7.98
C SER A 108 12.18 -10.26 9.14
N ASN A 109 12.46 -9.16 9.85
CA ASN A 109 11.68 -8.71 11.00
C ASN A 109 11.40 -7.20 10.93
N GLY A 110 10.28 -6.76 11.53
CA GLY A 110 9.84 -5.36 11.49
C GLY A 110 10.84 -4.38 12.09
N ARG A 111 11.66 -4.80 13.06
CA ARG A 111 12.73 -3.96 13.63
C ARG A 111 13.84 -3.61 12.63
N GLU A 112 13.96 -4.37 11.55
CA GLU A 112 14.96 -4.18 10.50
C GLU A 112 14.46 -3.24 9.39
N LEU A 113 13.24 -2.70 9.50
CA LEU A 113 12.77 -1.67 8.58
C LEU A 113 13.52 -0.36 8.78
N GLU A 114 13.62 0.41 7.71
CA GLU A 114 14.15 1.76 7.77
C GLU A 114 13.01 2.77 7.92
N THR A 115 13.29 3.88 8.60
CA THR A 115 12.32 4.98 8.67
C THR A 115 12.05 5.49 7.26
N GLU A 116 10.81 5.92 7.02
CA GLU A 116 10.40 6.44 5.71
C GLU A 116 10.39 5.37 4.61
N THR A 117 10.07 4.13 4.99
CA THR A 117 9.80 3.02 4.07
C THR A 117 8.52 3.29 3.28
N GLN A 118 8.62 3.23 1.96
CA GLN A 118 7.53 3.55 1.03
C GLN A 118 6.95 2.32 0.32
N ILE A 119 7.68 1.21 0.31
CA ILE A 119 7.27 -0.06 -0.29
C ILE A 119 7.89 -1.17 0.55
N ILE A 120 7.11 -2.21 0.89
CA ILE A 120 7.61 -3.49 1.40
C ILE A 120 7.09 -4.59 0.49
N ILE A 121 7.98 -5.47 0.03
CA ILE A 121 7.64 -6.69 -0.70
C ILE A 121 8.07 -7.86 0.16
N LEU A 122 7.10 -8.58 0.71
CA LEU A 122 7.33 -9.82 1.43
C LEU A 122 7.57 -10.94 0.41
N ASP A 123 8.64 -11.68 0.63
CA ASP A 123 9.00 -12.82 -0.21
C ASP A 123 8.04 -13.99 0.04
N LYS A 124 7.90 -14.84 -0.96
CA LYS A 124 7.17 -16.09 -0.82
C LYS A 124 7.85 -16.98 0.22
N SER A 125 7.04 -17.67 1.01
CA SER A 125 7.55 -18.66 1.95
C SER A 125 7.54 -20.05 1.33
N ASN A 126 8.42 -20.94 1.80
CA ASN A 126 8.35 -22.37 1.45
C ASN A 126 7.06 -23.03 1.99
N SER A 127 6.33 -22.37 2.88
CA SER A 127 5.04 -22.81 3.42
C SER A 127 3.84 -22.43 2.55
N GLY A 128 4.07 -21.87 1.35
CA GLY A 128 3.02 -21.62 0.35
C GLY A 128 2.47 -20.19 0.32
N HIS A 129 3.09 -19.23 1.01
CA HIS A 129 2.61 -17.84 0.99
C HIS A 129 3.09 -17.18 -0.30
N GLN A 130 2.19 -16.45 -0.97
CA GLN A 130 2.46 -15.64 -2.16
C GLN A 130 3.25 -14.38 -1.81
N TYR A 131 3.76 -13.65 -2.81
CA TYR A 131 4.35 -12.34 -2.57
C TYR A 131 3.28 -11.37 -2.10
N VAL A 132 3.59 -10.62 -1.04
CA VAL A 132 2.70 -9.59 -0.50
C VAL A 132 3.36 -8.24 -0.59
N LEU A 133 2.69 -7.30 -1.24
CA LEU A 133 3.05 -5.89 -1.20
C LEU A 133 2.35 -5.22 -0.02
N ILE A 134 3.11 -4.44 0.76
CA ILE A 134 2.60 -3.46 1.71
C ILE A 134 2.98 -2.08 1.18
N LEU A 135 1.98 -1.28 0.82
CA LEU A 135 2.16 0.00 0.16
C LEU A 135 1.47 1.11 0.97
N PRO A 136 2.21 1.94 1.74
CA PRO A 136 1.65 3.15 2.31
C PRO A 136 1.18 4.11 1.20
N ILE A 137 -0.03 4.64 1.33
CA ILE A 137 -0.66 5.52 0.33
C ILE A 137 -1.09 6.86 0.95
N LEU A 138 -1.67 7.73 0.12
CA LEU A 138 -2.30 8.96 0.58
C LEU A 138 -3.71 8.66 1.08
N GLU A 139 -4.13 9.38 2.12
CA GLU A 139 -5.52 9.44 2.53
C GLU A 139 -5.93 10.89 2.76
N GLY A 140 -6.74 11.42 1.85
CA GLY A 140 -7.08 12.84 1.81
C GLY A 140 -5.83 13.72 1.76
N GLN A 141 -5.64 14.54 2.79
CA GLN A 141 -4.50 15.46 2.92
C GLN A 141 -3.29 14.84 3.62
N PHE A 142 -3.38 13.57 4.02
CA PHE A 142 -2.33 12.91 4.78
C PHE A 142 -1.57 11.91 3.93
N ARG A 143 -0.28 11.80 4.21
CA ARG A 143 0.64 10.87 3.59
C ARG A 143 1.06 9.81 4.60
N ALA A 144 0.95 8.53 4.23
CA ALA A 144 1.52 7.45 5.00
C ALA A 144 2.98 7.16 4.58
N SER A 145 3.75 6.68 5.56
CA SER A 145 5.03 5.98 5.40
C SER A 145 5.13 4.91 6.48
N ILE A 146 6.08 3.99 6.35
CA ILE A 146 6.33 2.94 7.34
C ILE A 146 7.69 3.17 8.00
N GLN A 147 7.79 2.84 9.28
CA GLN A 147 9.02 2.90 10.06
C GLN A 147 9.09 1.70 11.02
N PRO A 148 10.28 1.34 11.55
CA PRO A 148 10.40 0.30 12.56
C PRO A 148 9.71 0.73 13.86
N GLY A 149 8.88 -0.15 14.41
CA GLY A 149 8.24 0.00 15.71
C GLY A 149 8.95 -0.82 16.80
N GLN A 150 8.42 -0.75 18.02
CA GLN A 150 8.91 -1.56 19.14
C GLN A 150 8.53 -3.04 18.96
N ASP A 151 9.38 -3.96 19.42
CA ASP A 151 9.11 -5.41 19.43
C ASP A 151 8.70 -6.03 18.07
N ASP A 152 9.38 -5.63 16.99
CA ASP A 152 9.10 -6.03 15.60
C ASP A 152 7.78 -5.52 15.01
N ASN A 153 7.10 -4.59 15.69
CA ASN A 153 6.01 -3.87 15.05
C ASN A 153 6.51 -3.13 13.83
N ILE A 154 5.65 -3.08 12.82
CA ILE A 154 5.77 -2.11 11.75
C ILE A 154 4.81 -0.97 12.10
N ASP A 155 5.34 0.25 12.16
CA ASP A 155 4.56 1.43 12.50
C ASP A 155 4.24 2.21 11.24
N VAL A 156 2.98 2.62 11.09
CA VAL A 156 2.54 3.55 10.06
C VAL A 156 2.64 4.96 10.61
N CYS A 157 3.47 5.79 9.97
CA CYS A 157 3.51 7.22 10.18
C CYS A 157 2.60 7.91 9.16
N ILE A 158 1.53 8.55 9.64
CA ILE A 158 0.64 9.36 8.80
C ILE A 158 0.75 10.84 9.19
N GLU A 159 1.03 11.70 8.23
CA GLU A 159 1.25 13.13 8.46
C GLU A 159 0.88 14.00 7.27
N ASN A 160 0.63 15.30 7.50
CA ASN A 160 0.30 16.26 6.45
C ASN A 160 1.18 17.53 6.42
N GLY A 161 2.16 17.64 7.35
CA GLY A 161 3.07 18.79 7.42
C GLY A 161 2.47 20.12 7.90
N SER A 162 1.19 20.15 8.30
CA SER A 162 0.48 21.36 8.75
C SER A 162 -0.19 21.14 10.11
N SER A 163 0.11 22.01 11.09
CA SER A 163 -0.54 21.95 12.41
C SER A 163 -2.03 22.28 12.41
N GLN A 164 -2.54 22.83 11.30
CA GLN A 164 -3.93 23.27 11.14
C GLN A 164 -4.85 22.16 10.63
N VAL A 165 -4.29 21.14 9.96
CA VAL A 165 -5.07 20.01 9.45
C VAL A 165 -4.89 18.84 10.41
N LYS A 166 -5.97 18.39 11.03
CA LYS A 166 -5.94 17.30 12.01
C LYS A 166 -6.97 16.24 11.65
N GLY A 167 -6.60 14.98 11.88
CA GLY A 167 -7.46 13.82 11.67
C GLY A 167 -7.20 12.79 12.76
N ASN A 168 -8.12 11.85 12.92
CA ASN A 168 -8.03 10.76 13.88
C ASN A 168 -8.73 9.47 13.43
N SER A 169 -9.22 9.41 12.20
CA SER A 169 -9.87 8.23 11.64
C SER A 169 -9.44 8.12 10.19
N TYR A 170 -8.92 6.95 9.83
CA TYR A 170 -8.33 6.70 8.54
C TYR A 170 -8.72 5.29 8.07
N CYS A 171 -9.24 5.16 6.85
CA CYS A 171 -9.79 3.91 6.31
C CYS A 171 -8.82 3.16 5.39
N SER A 172 -7.85 3.87 4.78
CA SER A 172 -7.02 3.33 3.70
C SER A 172 -5.65 3.99 3.67
N VAL A 173 -4.87 3.85 4.73
CA VAL A 173 -3.52 4.43 4.84
C VAL A 173 -2.46 3.51 4.23
N VAL A 174 -2.74 2.21 4.17
CA VAL A 174 -1.87 1.19 3.57
C VAL A 174 -2.71 0.30 2.67
N TYR A 175 -2.22 0.05 1.46
CA TYR A 175 -2.78 -0.92 0.55
C TYR A 175 -1.96 -2.21 0.57
N LEU A 176 -2.64 -3.35 0.67
CA LEU A 176 -2.06 -4.68 0.58
C LEU A 176 -2.45 -5.33 -0.74
N HIS A 177 -1.48 -6.02 -1.36
CA HIS A 177 -1.71 -6.75 -2.61
C HIS A 177 -0.99 -8.08 -2.58
N VAL A 178 -1.62 -9.13 -3.10
CA VAL A 178 -1.03 -10.46 -3.19
C VAL A 178 -0.88 -10.90 -4.65
N SER A 179 0.26 -11.50 -5.01
CA SER A 179 0.52 -12.08 -6.33
C SER A 179 1.53 -13.21 -6.28
N GLU A 180 1.44 -14.14 -7.22
CA GLU A 180 2.45 -15.19 -7.47
C GLU A 180 3.70 -14.64 -8.18
N ASP A 181 3.54 -13.54 -8.93
CA ASP A 181 4.61 -12.94 -9.74
C ASP A 181 5.10 -11.61 -9.12
N PRO A 182 6.36 -11.55 -8.65
CA PRO A 182 6.91 -10.35 -8.03
C PRO A 182 7.15 -9.21 -9.03
N PHE A 183 7.24 -9.50 -10.34
CA PHE A 183 7.51 -8.50 -11.37
C PHE A 183 6.25 -7.71 -11.76
N SER A 184 5.07 -8.33 -11.70
CA SER A 184 3.78 -7.66 -11.91
C SER A 184 3.18 -7.09 -10.62
N LEU A 185 3.57 -7.60 -9.44
CA LEU A 185 3.02 -7.23 -8.12
C LEU A 185 2.85 -5.71 -7.94
N VAL A 186 3.92 -4.93 -8.11
CA VAL A 186 3.88 -3.47 -7.93
C VAL A 186 3.06 -2.81 -9.04
N LYS A 187 3.18 -3.26 -10.29
CA LYS A 187 2.45 -2.68 -11.42
C LYS A 187 0.94 -2.82 -11.24
N GLU A 188 0.47 -3.99 -10.84
CA GLU A 188 -0.96 -4.26 -10.61
C GLU A 188 -1.49 -3.53 -9.38
N ALA A 189 -0.73 -3.51 -8.28
CA ALA A 189 -1.11 -2.75 -7.10
C ALA A 189 -1.26 -1.25 -7.38
N ILE A 190 -0.35 -0.67 -8.16
CA ILE A 190 -0.38 0.76 -8.49
C ILE A 190 -1.57 1.10 -9.41
N LYS A 191 -2.04 0.19 -10.28
CA LYS A 191 -3.31 0.38 -11.02
C LYS A 191 -4.50 0.47 -10.08
N ILE A 192 -4.56 -0.40 -9.08
CA ILE A 192 -5.64 -0.39 -8.08
C ILE A 192 -5.59 0.88 -7.23
N VAL A 193 -4.39 1.27 -6.77
CA VAL A 193 -4.22 2.52 -6.01
C VAL A 193 -4.53 3.75 -6.87
N ARG A 194 -4.24 3.73 -8.18
CA ARG A 194 -4.67 4.77 -9.12
C ARG A 194 -6.19 4.86 -9.17
N ALA A 195 -6.90 3.73 -9.28
CA ALA A 195 -8.36 3.71 -9.31
C ALA A 195 -9.00 4.15 -7.99
N HIS A 196 -8.40 3.76 -6.86
CA HIS A 196 -8.84 4.15 -5.51
C HIS A 196 -8.63 5.64 -5.23
N LEU A 197 -7.42 6.16 -5.48
CA LEU A 197 -7.10 7.55 -5.16
C LEU A 197 -7.61 8.52 -6.21
N ASN A 198 -7.58 8.15 -7.49
CA ASN A 198 -7.97 8.99 -8.62
C ASN A 198 -7.31 10.38 -8.64
N THR A 199 -6.07 10.48 -8.17
CA THR A 199 -5.29 11.74 -8.05
C THR A 199 -4.02 11.75 -8.88
N PHE A 200 -3.67 10.65 -9.55
CA PHE A 200 -2.46 10.54 -10.36
C PHE A 200 -2.69 9.67 -11.58
N ASN A 201 -1.81 9.82 -12.58
CA ASN A 201 -1.77 8.99 -13.77
C ASN A 201 -0.58 8.03 -13.71
N LEU A 202 -0.76 6.83 -14.28
CA LEU A 202 0.30 5.85 -14.50
C LEU A 202 1.31 6.37 -15.55
N LEU A 203 2.50 5.75 -15.61
CA LEU A 203 3.50 6.11 -16.62
C LEU A 203 2.94 5.93 -18.04
N ASP A 204 2.25 4.81 -18.30
CA ASP A 204 1.64 4.48 -19.59
C ASP A 204 0.49 5.43 -19.99
N GLU A 205 -0.07 6.18 -19.03
CA GLU A 205 -1.11 7.19 -19.24
C GLU A 205 -0.54 8.59 -19.46
N LYS A 206 0.76 8.79 -19.21
CA LYS A 206 1.46 10.06 -19.40
C LYS A 206 2.04 10.16 -20.81
N THR A 207 2.35 11.37 -21.23
CA THR A 207 3.18 11.64 -22.41
C THR A 207 4.58 12.06 -21.94
N PRO A 208 5.48 11.10 -21.63
CA PRO A 208 6.82 11.43 -21.13
C PRO A 208 7.61 12.19 -22.20
N LEU A 209 8.43 13.15 -21.75
CA LEU A 209 9.38 13.82 -22.64
C LEU A 209 10.47 12.83 -23.07
N GLY A 210 10.93 12.92 -24.32
CA GLY A 210 11.94 12.01 -24.88
C GLY A 210 13.32 12.07 -24.19
N ILE A 211 13.51 12.94 -23.20
CA ILE A 211 14.71 12.96 -22.34
C ILE A 211 14.70 11.85 -21.28
N ILE A 212 13.53 11.30 -20.93
CA ILE A 212 13.41 10.24 -19.91
C ILE A 212 14.16 8.96 -20.32
N GLU A 213 14.28 8.69 -21.62
CA GLU A 213 15.01 7.52 -22.16
C GLU A 213 16.51 7.79 -22.36
N LYS A 214 16.99 8.99 -22.01
CA LYS A 214 18.40 9.36 -22.14
C LYS A 214 19.06 9.29 -20.76
N PHE A 215 19.92 8.30 -20.57
CA PHE A 215 20.87 8.30 -19.46
C PHE A 215 21.94 9.38 -19.72
N GLY A 216 22.18 10.23 -18.71
CA GLY A 216 23.26 11.21 -18.69
C GLY A 216 24.55 10.62 -18.13
#